data_AF-A0A7C3M3C6-F1
#
_entry.id   AF-A0A7C3M3C6-F1
#
_cell.length_a   1.000
_cell.length_b   1.000
_cell.length_c   1.000
_cell.angle_alpha   90.00
_cell.angle_beta   90.00
_cell.angle_gamma   90.00
#
_symmetry.space_group_name_H-M   'P 1'
#
loop_
_entity.id
_entity.type
_entity.pdbx_description
1 polymer ?
#
loop_
_entity_poly.entity_id
_entity_poly.type
_entity_poly.pdbx_seq_one_letter_code
_entity_poly.pdbx_strand_id
1 'polypeptide(L)'
;MKGNELEFCTEKYKKWKDVALNSANLEEAKKAAERAFFWLELYSAYLAVLIMEKFGKNDPNSKNKIFLARIKICKKLNEYSRQILEELKL
;
A
#
# COMPACT_ATOMS: atom_id res chain seq x y z
N MET A 1 16.70 6.81 2.66
CA MET A 1 15.44 6.10 2.92
C MET A 1 14.43 6.29 1.76
N LYS A 2 14.85 6.09 0.50
CA LYS A 2 13.95 6.19 -0.67
C LYS A 2 14.08 4.87 -1.45
N GLY A 3 13.15 3.93 -1.27
CA GLY A 3 13.18 2.64 -1.99
C GLY A 3 12.70 1.44 -1.18
N ASN A 4 12.75 1.52 0.15
CA ASN A 4 12.40 0.41 1.04
C ASN A 4 10.88 0.15 1.05
N GLU A 5 10.07 1.16 0.75
CA GLU A 5 8.60 1.06 0.76
C GLU A 5 8.06 0.22 -0.40
N LEU A 6 8.64 0.34 -1.60
CA LEU A 6 8.21 -0.40 -2.79
C LEU A 6 8.55 -1.89 -2.67
N GLU A 7 9.76 -2.18 -2.18
CA GLU A 7 10.20 -3.54 -1.91
C GLU A 7 9.32 -4.20 -0.86
N PHE A 8 9.08 -3.51 0.26
CA PHE A 8 8.19 -4.00 1.31
C PHE A 8 6.77 -4.26 0.78
N CYS A 9 6.17 -3.33 0.01
CA CYS A 9 4.85 -3.56 -0.57
C CYS A 9 4.84 -4.78 -1.51
N THR A 10 5.91 -4.97 -2.29
CA THR A 10 6.06 -6.12 -3.19
C THR A 10 6.13 -7.43 -2.41
N GLU A 11 6.93 -7.48 -1.35
CA GLU A 11 7.03 -8.65 -0.47
C GLU A 11 5.68 -9.00 0.16
N LYS A 12 4.96 -8.00 0.69
CA LYS A 12 3.64 -8.22 1.29
C LYS A 12 2.60 -8.65 0.26
N TYR A 13 2.60 -8.05 -0.92
CA TYR A 13 1.74 -8.47 -2.02
C TYR A 13 1.99 -9.94 -2.37
N LYS A 14 3.25 -10.33 -2.60
CA LYS A 14 3.61 -11.73 -2.91
C LYS A 14 3.15 -12.68 -1.82
N LYS A 15 3.43 -12.37 -0.55
CA LYS A 15 2.97 -13.16 0.60
C LYS A 15 1.46 -13.39 0.57
N TRP A 16 0.67 -12.32 0.50
CA TRP A 16 -0.79 -12.43 0.60
C TRP A 16 -1.42 -13.04 -0.65
N LYS A 17 -0.84 -12.79 -1.84
CA LYS A 17 -1.22 -13.47 -3.09
C LYS A 17 -1.01 -14.98 -2.95
N ASP A 18 0.13 -15.41 -2.42
CA ASP A 18 0.43 -16.83 -2.26
C ASP A 18 -0.52 -17.47 -1.23
N VAL A 19 -0.85 -16.79 -0.13
CA VAL A 19 -1.87 -17.26 0.83
C VAL A 19 -3.23 -17.40 0.14
N ALA A 20 -3.63 -16.43 -0.68
CA ALA A 20 -4.92 -16.46 -1.37
C ALA A 20 -5.03 -17.62 -2.36
N LEU A 21 -3.97 -17.89 -3.13
CA LEU A 21 -3.94 -18.94 -4.14
C LEU A 21 -3.88 -20.35 -3.56
N ASN A 22 -3.31 -20.50 -2.36
CA ASN A 22 -3.14 -21.81 -1.71
C ASN A 22 -4.17 -22.08 -0.61
N SER A 23 -5.11 -21.17 -0.38
CA SER A 23 -6.17 -21.37 0.62
C SER A 23 -7.19 -22.41 0.15
N ALA A 24 -7.46 -23.41 1.00
CA ALA A 24 -8.52 -24.38 0.77
C ALA A 24 -9.93 -23.82 1.07
N ASN A 25 -10.00 -22.70 1.79
CA ASN A 25 -11.24 -22.03 2.18
C ASN A 25 -11.44 -20.76 1.33
N LEU A 26 -12.59 -20.66 0.65
CA LEU A 26 -12.93 -19.53 -0.18
C LEU A 26 -12.97 -18.20 0.60
N GLU A 27 -13.42 -18.23 1.86
CA GLU A 27 -13.50 -17.04 2.70
C GLU A 27 -12.11 -16.53 3.08
N GLU A 28 -11.21 -17.44 3.45
CA GLU A 28 -9.80 -17.11 3.73
C GLU A 28 -9.07 -16.65 2.47
N ALA A 29 -9.37 -17.26 1.31
CA ALA A 29 -8.83 -16.87 0.03
C ALA A 29 -9.21 -15.42 -0.32
N LYS A 30 -10.49 -15.05 -0.11
CA LYS A 30 -10.98 -13.68 -0.33
C LYS A 30 -10.28 -12.67 0.56
N LYS A 31 -10.21 -12.93 1.87
CA LYS A 31 -9.51 -12.03 2.82
C LYS A 31 -8.03 -11.87 2.48
N ALA A 32 -7.36 -12.96 2.13
CA ALA A 32 -5.96 -12.89 1.69
C ALA A 32 -5.81 -12.10 0.38
N ALA A 33 -6.73 -12.24 -0.57
CA ALA A 33 -6.73 -11.49 -1.81
C ALA A 33 -6.96 -9.99 -1.58
N GLU A 34 -7.89 -9.60 -0.70
CA GLU A 34 -8.11 -8.20 -0.30
C GLU A 34 -6.85 -7.58 0.28
N ARG A 35 -6.17 -8.30 1.17
CA ARG A 35 -4.87 -7.86 1.72
C ARG A 35 -3.81 -7.74 0.63
N ALA A 36 -3.75 -8.67 -0.32
CA ALA A 36 -2.84 -8.58 -1.46
C ALA A 36 -3.11 -7.31 -2.30
N PHE A 37 -4.38 -7.06 -2.65
CA PHE A 37 -4.76 -5.89 -3.43
C PHE A 37 -4.47 -4.58 -2.70
N PHE A 38 -4.65 -4.53 -1.39
CA PHE A 38 -4.23 -3.39 -0.59
C PHE A 38 -2.74 -3.06 -0.78
N TRP A 39 -1.85 -4.06 -0.69
CA TRP A 39 -0.40 -3.83 -0.86
C TRP A 39 -0.03 -3.46 -2.30
N LEU A 40 -0.76 -3.97 -3.29
CA LEU A 40 -0.59 -3.60 -4.70
C LEU A 40 -1.02 -2.14 -4.97
N GLU A 41 -2.14 -1.71 -4.39
CA GLU A 41 -2.60 -0.32 -4.45
C GLU A 41 -1.56 0.60 -3.81
N LEU A 42 -1.03 0.21 -2.64
CA LEU A 42 -0.04 0.97 -1.91
C LEU A 42 1.30 1.08 -2.67
N TYR A 43 1.76 -0.01 -3.27
CA TYR A 43 2.91 0.00 -4.17
C TYR A 43 2.73 1.03 -5.30
N SER A 44 1.56 0.99 -5.95
CA SER A 44 1.24 1.88 -7.07
C SER A 44 1.24 3.35 -6.65
N ALA A 45 0.69 3.65 -5.46
CA ALA A 45 0.68 4.98 -4.89
C ALA A 45 2.10 5.50 -4.58
N TYR A 46 2.94 4.66 -3.94
CA TYR A 46 4.33 5.02 -3.68
C TYR A 46 5.14 5.20 -4.97
N LEU A 47 4.90 4.36 -5.98
CA LEU A 47 5.58 4.47 -7.27
C LEU A 47 5.23 5.80 -7.96
N ALA A 48 3.94 6.17 -7.94
CA ALA A 48 3.50 7.47 -8.46
C ALA A 48 4.17 8.64 -7.74
N VAL A 49 4.27 8.59 -6.40
CA VAL A 49 4.99 9.59 -5.60
C VAL A 49 6.47 9.64 -5.98
N LEU A 50 7.13 8.49 -6.12
CA LEU A 50 8.53 8.42 -6.52
C LEU A 50 8.78 9.03 -7.91
N ILE A 51 7.88 8.76 -8.87
CA ILE A 51 7.94 9.33 -10.22
C ILE A 51 7.77 10.85 -10.15
N MET A 52 6.79 11.35 -9.38
CA MET A 52 6.62 12.79 -9.18
C MET A 52 7.85 13.44 -8.52
N GLU A 53 8.51 12.75 -7.59
CA GLU A 53 9.72 13.26 -6.94
C GLU A 53 10.94 13.27 -7.87
N LYS A 54 11.08 12.30 -8.77
CA LYS A 54 12.23 12.18 -9.67
C LYS A 54 12.11 13.04 -10.93
N PHE A 55 10.90 13.12 -11.48
CA PHE A 55 10.66 13.71 -12.80
C PHE A 55 9.74 14.94 -12.75
N GLY A 56 9.14 15.23 -11.60
CA GLY A 56 8.29 16.41 -11.43
C GLY A 56 9.08 17.71 -11.44
N LYS A 57 8.36 18.82 -11.70
CA LYS A 57 8.93 20.16 -11.62
C LYS A 57 9.40 20.45 -10.20
N ASN A 58 10.58 21.08 -10.05
CA ASN A 58 11.13 21.46 -8.75
C ASN A 58 10.56 22.82 -8.28
N ASP A 59 9.25 22.97 -8.28
CA ASP A 59 8.54 24.18 -7.83
C ASP A 59 7.71 23.93 -6.56
N PRO A 60 7.36 24.98 -5.79
CA PRO A 60 6.62 24.84 -4.54
C PRO A 60 5.27 24.12 -4.68
N ASN A 61 4.54 24.30 -5.79
CA ASN A 61 3.24 23.65 -5.98
C ASN A 61 3.42 22.16 -6.21
N SER A 62 4.41 21.75 -6.99
CA SER A 62 4.75 20.33 -7.20
C SER A 62 5.19 19.66 -5.88
N LYS A 63 5.99 20.34 -5.06
CA LYS A 63 6.37 19.85 -3.72
C LYS A 63 5.15 19.68 -2.80
N ASN A 64 4.22 20.64 -2.80
CA ASN A 64 2.99 20.55 -2.02
C ASN A 64 2.11 19.36 -2.48
N LYS A 65 2.00 19.10 -3.79
CA LYS A 65 1.27 17.94 -4.32
C LYS A 65 1.88 16.61 -3.84
N ILE A 66 3.20 16.49 -3.86
CA ILE A 66 3.92 15.31 -3.35
C ILE A 66 3.65 15.11 -1.86
N PHE A 67 3.72 16.19 -1.07
CA PHE A 67 3.43 16.15 0.36
C PHE A 67 1.99 15.69 0.65
N LEU A 68 1.00 16.27 -0.05
CA LEU A 68 -0.40 15.86 0.08
C LEU A 68 -0.63 14.40 -0.34
N ALA A 69 0.06 13.92 -1.38
CA ALA A 69 0.00 12.53 -1.79
C ALA A 69 0.55 11.58 -0.70
N ARG A 70 1.67 11.94 -0.06
CA ARG A 70 2.21 11.19 1.09
C ARG A 70 1.24 11.16 2.26
N ILE A 71 0.57 12.27 2.59
CA ILE A 71 -0.46 12.30 3.64
C ILE A 71 -1.61 11.33 3.30
N LYS A 72 -2.07 11.30 2.05
CA LYS A 72 -3.15 10.39 1.63
C LYS A 72 -2.74 8.92 1.81
N ILE A 73 -1.49 8.58 1.47
CA ILE A 73 -0.94 7.25 1.72
C ILE A 73 -0.95 6.91 3.22
N CYS A 74 -0.49 7.82 4.07
CA CYS A 74 -0.52 7.61 5.52
C CYS A 74 -1.95 7.42 6.06
N LYS A 75 -2.93 8.17 5.54
CA LYS A 75 -4.34 8.00 5.91
C LYS A 75 -4.86 6.61 5.54
N LYS A 76 -4.56 6.12 4.33
CA LYS A 76 -4.95 4.78 3.87
C LYS A 76 -4.31 3.68 4.72
N LEU A 77 -3.04 3.84 5.11
CA LEU A 77 -2.36 2.92 6.04
C LEU A 77 -3.05 2.88 7.41
N ASN A 78 -3.44 4.04 7.94
CA ASN A 78 -4.13 4.14 9.22
C ASN A 78 -5.51 3.49 9.17
N GLU A 79 -6.26 3.72 8.09
CA GLU A 79 -7.57 3.11 7.87
C GLU A 79 -7.47 1.59 7.78
N TYR A 80 -6.51 1.07 7.01
CA TYR A 80 -6.25 -0.36 6.94
C TYR A 80 -5.83 -0.94 8.30
N SER A 81 -4.99 -0.23 9.05
CA SER A 81 -4.59 -0.65 10.40
C SER A 81 -5.80 -0.75 11.33
N ARG A 82 -6.73 0.20 11.26
CA ARG A 82 -7.98 0.18 12.03
C ARG A 82 -8.85 -1.02 11.64
N GLN A 83 -9.02 -1.29 10.35
CA GLN A 83 -9.78 -2.46 9.88
C GLN A 83 -9.19 -3.77 10.43
N ILE A 84 -7.86 -3.91 10.42
CA ILE A 84 -7.19 -5.09 10.98
C ILE A 84 -7.39 -5.20 12.49
N LEU A 85 -7.34 -4.08 13.24
CA LEU A 85 -7.59 -4.10 14.68
C LEU A 85 -9.03 -4.52 15.00
N GLU A 86 -10.01 -4.00 14.24
CA GLU A 86 -11.42 -4.40 14.35
C GLU A 86 -11.62 -5.90 14.06
N GLU A 87 -10.96 -6.44 13.02
CA GLU A 87 -10.96 -7.88 12.72
C GLU A 87 -10.39 -8.71 13.88
N LEU A 88 -9.37 -8.20 14.55
CA LEU A 88 -8.70 -8.86 15.67
C LEU A 88 -9.41 -8.65 17.02
N LYS A 89 -10.45 -7.80 17.07
CA LYS A 89 -11.15 -7.38 18.29
C LYS A 89 -10.20 -6.76 19.34
N LEU A 90 -9.24 -5.97 18.87
CA LEU A 90 -8.25 -5.24 19.68
C LEU A 90 -8.50 -3.74 19.64
#